data_AF-A0A7Y9L7V9-F1
#
_entry.id   AF-A0A7Y9L7V9-F1
#
_cell.length_a   1.000
_cell.length_b   1.000
_cell.length_c   1.000
_cell.angle_alpha   90.00
_cell.angle_beta   90.00
_cell.angle_gamma   90.00
#
_symmetry.space_group_name_H-M   'P 1'
#
loop_
_entity.id
_entity.type
_entity.pdbx_description
1 polymer ?
#
loop_
_entity_poly.entity_id
_entity_poly.type
_entity_poly.pdbx_seq_one_letter_code
_entity_poly.pdbx_strand_id
1 'polypeptide(L)'
;MGEFKLQRLGIIMKPEDGDAMEIEGVLNPAAVRGKDGHLYLFPRMVGKGNFSRIGVARVIFNDAGDPVDVERLGIALQPEADYELRPGGGGCEDPRITFVEPLNHYVMNYVAFGANGPRIAIARSKDLLNWERVGLAKFSPIEDIKFEGVDDKDSCTFPLLIKNLNGHDEMALLHRPIFPGTSPEEIRAKDGSHTVDLHCESIWLSYCRFDTATHLPAKGASFTSHERLAAPKAYWEKLKIGCGTPPVLTDLGWMILYHGVSEVPLPNSEKTQLCYSAGIMVLSKEDVTKILYRSAEPIMKPELPEERVGLIADVVFPTGIDRRDDIGMPNRFDVYYGMADDRIGVARLDIPDKLPG
;
A
#
# COMPACT_ATOMS: atom_id res chain seq x y z
N MET A 1 25.75 -4.77 14.84
CA MET A 1 24.95 -4.17 13.76
C MET A 1 23.52 -4.08 14.27
N GLY A 2 22.81 -3.01 13.95
CA GLY A 2 21.40 -2.88 14.33
C GLY A 2 20.52 -3.73 13.39
N GLU A 3 19.37 -4.17 13.89
CA GLU A 3 18.34 -4.86 13.11
C GLU A 3 17.08 -3.99 13.10
N PHE A 4 16.25 -4.16 12.07
CA PHE A 4 14.89 -3.64 12.09
C PHE A 4 14.11 -4.38 13.16
N LYS A 5 13.50 -3.64 14.10
CA LYS A 5 12.74 -4.24 15.20
C LYS A 5 11.29 -3.85 15.08
N LEU A 6 10.43 -4.85 15.02
CA LEU A 6 8.99 -4.66 14.95
C LEU A 6 8.32 -5.20 16.21
N GLN A 7 7.45 -4.39 16.80
CA GLN A 7 6.66 -4.73 17.98
C GLN A 7 5.19 -4.38 17.72
N ARG A 8 4.30 -5.37 17.80
CA ARG A 8 2.86 -5.12 17.74
C ARG A 8 2.42 -4.32 18.96
N LEU A 9 1.65 -3.26 18.72
CA LEU A 9 1.08 -2.42 19.78
C LEU A 9 -0.37 -2.80 20.07
N GLY A 10 -1.10 -3.31 19.07
CA GLY A 10 -2.45 -3.85 19.26
C GLY A 10 -3.35 -3.65 18.05
N ILE A 11 -4.65 -3.76 18.27
CA ILE A 11 -5.69 -3.48 17.29
C ILE A 11 -6.13 -2.04 17.48
N ILE A 12 -6.14 -1.26 16.40
CA ILE A 12 -6.48 0.17 16.45
C ILE A 12 -7.91 0.44 15.96
N MET A 13 -8.47 -0.46 15.14
CA MET A 13 -9.81 -0.29 14.59
C MET A 13 -10.42 -1.66 14.26
N LYS A 14 -11.69 -1.83 14.60
CA LYS A 14 -12.52 -3.00 14.26
C LYS A 14 -13.86 -2.52 13.70
N PRO A 15 -14.58 -3.35 12.92
CA PRO A 15 -15.95 -3.05 12.55
C PRO A 15 -16.82 -2.81 13.79
N GLU A 16 -17.67 -1.79 13.74
CA GLU A 16 -18.69 -1.51 14.73
C GLU A 16 -19.87 -2.47 14.54
N ASP A 17 -20.34 -3.01 15.67
CA ASP A 17 -21.46 -3.94 15.68
C ASP A 17 -22.71 -3.30 15.06
N GLY A 18 -23.15 -3.86 13.93
CA GLY A 18 -24.36 -3.44 13.23
C GLY A 18 -24.17 -2.28 12.25
N ASP A 19 -22.96 -1.75 12.05
CA ASP A 19 -22.72 -0.77 11.00
C ASP A 19 -22.69 -1.45 9.62
N ALA A 20 -23.72 -1.19 8.82
CA ALA A 20 -23.85 -1.73 7.47
C ALA A 20 -22.74 -1.27 6.50
N MET A 21 -22.03 -0.18 6.81
CA MET A 21 -20.95 0.35 5.99
C MET A 21 -19.62 -0.41 6.16
N GLU A 22 -19.48 -1.21 7.20
CA GLU A 22 -18.25 -1.94 7.51
C GLU A 22 -18.49 -3.35 8.03
N ILE A 23 -19.71 -3.87 7.83
CA ILE A 23 -20.13 -5.19 8.31
C ILE A 23 -19.27 -6.35 7.79
N GLU A 24 -18.54 -6.16 6.69
CA GLU A 24 -17.60 -7.15 6.15
C GLU A 24 -16.12 -6.82 6.48
N GLY A 25 -15.83 -5.70 7.14
CA GLY A 25 -14.49 -5.37 7.62
C GLY A 25 -14.10 -3.88 7.55
N VAL A 26 -13.07 -3.52 8.33
CA VAL A 26 -12.29 -2.28 8.21
C VAL A 26 -10.84 -2.62 7.93
N LEU A 27 -10.35 -2.29 6.75
CA LEU A 27 -9.15 -2.89 6.17
C LEU A 27 -8.14 -1.81 5.76
N ASN A 28 -6.87 -2.21 5.67
CA ASN A 28 -5.85 -1.62 4.80
C ASN A 28 -5.83 -0.07 4.76
N PRO A 29 -5.64 0.62 5.90
CA PRO A 29 -5.74 2.08 5.95
C PRO A 29 -4.52 2.77 5.34
N ALA A 30 -4.74 3.88 4.65
CA ALA A 30 -3.67 4.88 4.55
C ALA A 30 -3.46 5.56 5.90
N ALA A 31 -2.25 6.02 6.19
CA ALA A 31 -1.95 6.86 7.36
C ALA A 31 -1.19 8.11 6.92
N VAL A 32 -1.62 9.28 7.37
CA VAL A 32 -0.97 10.55 7.04
C VAL A 32 -1.28 11.63 8.07
N ARG A 33 -0.31 12.51 8.35
CA ARG A 33 -0.51 13.66 9.22
C ARG A 33 -1.10 14.85 8.49
N GLY A 34 -2.10 15.47 9.12
CA GLY A 34 -2.67 16.74 8.68
C GLY A 34 -1.75 17.92 8.98
N LYS A 35 -2.04 19.07 8.36
CA LYS A 35 -1.36 20.35 8.65
C LYS A 35 -1.60 20.84 10.09
N ASP A 36 -2.63 20.29 10.74
CA ASP A 36 -2.95 20.47 12.16
C ASP A 36 -2.06 19.63 13.09
N GLY A 37 -1.21 18.76 12.55
CA GLY A 37 -0.32 17.88 13.30
C GLY A 37 -0.98 16.57 13.77
N HIS A 38 -2.29 16.41 13.59
CA HIS A 38 -3.00 15.17 13.92
C HIS A 38 -2.69 14.07 12.90
N LEU A 39 -2.69 12.83 13.37
CA LEU A 39 -2.58 11.66 12.50
C LEU A 39 -3.98 11.17 12.12
N TYR A 40 -4.18 10.93 10.84
CA TYR A 40 -5.43 10.41 10.29
C TYR A 40 -5.19 9.06 9.62
N LEU A 41 -6.11 8.12 9.84
CA LEU A 41 -6.25 6.88 9.09
C LEU A 41 -7.39 7.00 8.09
N PHE A 42 -7.19 6.38 6.92
CA PHE A 42 -8.17 6.29 5.86
C PHE A 42 -8.46 4.82 5.57
N PRO A 43 -9.29 4.15 6.38
CA PRO A 43 -9.57 2.73 6.26
C PRO A 43 -10.44 2.43 5.03
N ARG A 44 -10.23 1.28 4.40
CA ARG A 44 -11.22 0.68 3.52
C ARG A 44 -12.33 0.08 4.39
N MET A 45 -13.51 0.68 4.36
CA MET A 45 -14.70 0.18 5.04
C MET A 45 -15.52 -0.67 4.06
N VAL A 46 -15.79 -1.93 4.42
CA VAL A 46 -16.41 -2.91 3.52
C VAL A 46 -17.84 -3.17 3.96
N GLY A 47 -18.78 -2.65 3.18
CA GLY A 47 -20.19 -2.99 3.32
C GLY A 47 -20.53 -4.29 2.60
N LYS A 48 -21.74 -4.80 2.87
CA LYS A 48 -22.24 -6.06 2.30
C LYS A 48 -22.01 -6.19 0.79
N GLY A 49 -21.48 -7.33 0.35
CA GLY A 49 -21.22 -7.63 -1.06
C GLY A 49 -19.94 -6.97 -1.59
N ASN A 50 -18.95 -6.75 -0.72
CA ASN A 50 -17.73 -6.01 -1.00
C ASN A 50 -18.00 -4.60 -1.58
N PHE A 51 -18.97 -3.88 -1.01
CA PHE A 51 -19.19 -2.47 -1.34
C PHE A 51 -18.20 -1.63 -0.53
N SER A 52 -17.08 -1.26 -1.14
CA SER A 52 -15.95 -0.66 -0.45
C SER A 52 -15.93 0.86 -0.58
N ARG A 53 -15.69 1.53 0.54
CA ARG A 53 -15.53 2.99 0.64
C ARG A 53 -14.30 3.31 1.49
N ILE A 54 -13.79 4.53 1.38
CA ILE A 54 -12.65 5.02 2.16
C ILE A 54 -13.16 5.92 3.26
N GLY A 55 -13.02 5.48 4.51
CA GLY A 55 -13.35 6.26 5.70
C GLY A 55 -12.29 7.32 6.04
N VAL A 56 -12.57 8.10 7.08
CA VAL A 56 -11.60 8.97 7.76
C VAL A 56 -11.74 8.74 9.25
N ALA A 57 -10.61 8.51 9.92
CA ALA A 57 -10.56 8.40 11.37
C ALA A 57 -9.32 9.12 11.91
N ARG A 58 -9.44 9.81 13.05
CA ARG A 58 -8.31 10.46 13.73
C ARG A 58 -7.74 9.52 14.78
N VAL A 59 -6.42 9.34 14.79
CA VAL A 59 -5.75 8.48 15.77
C VAL A 59 -5.71 9.16 17.13
N ILE A 60 -6.08 8.40 18.17
CA ILE A 60 -5.98 8.78 19.57
C ILE A 60 -4.71 8.15 20.14
N PHE A 61 -3.85 8.99 20.73
CA PHE A 61 -2.62 8.57 21.38
C PHE A 61 -2.76 8.62 22.91
N ASN A 62 -2.08 7.71 23.61
CA ASN A 62 -1.95 7.79 25.06
C ASN A 62 -0.80 8.73 25.49
N ASP A 63 -0.59 8.88 26.80
CA ASP A 63 0.46 9.75 27.36
C ASP A 63 1.89 9.33 26.99
N ALA A 64 2.11 8.04 26.68
CA ALA A 64 3.40 7.54 26.19
C ALA A 64 3.61 7.82 24.68
N GLY A 65 2.60 8.42 24.03
CA GLY A 65 2.58 8.68 22.61
C GLY A 65 2.26 7.45 21.77
N ASP A 66 1.79 6.33 22.35
CA ASP A 66 1.40 5.15 21.56
C ASP A 66 -0.04 5.28 21.06
N PRO A 67 -0.33 4.89 19.80
CA PRO A 67 -1.69 4.87 19.28
C PRO A 67 -2.52 3.80 20.00
N VAL A 68 -3.69 4.18 20.49
CA VAL A 68 -4.55 3.30 21.32
C VAL A 68 -5.97 3.14 20.80
N ASP A 69 -6.49 4.11 20.04
CA ASP A 69 -7.83 4.07 19.48
C ASP A 69 -7.95 5.03 18.28
N VAL A 70 -9.14 5.09 17.66
CA VAL A 70 -9.48 6.09 16.65
C VAL A 70 -10.83 6.75 16.92
N GLU A 71 -10.96 8.00 16.51
CA GLU A 71 -12.25 8.68 16.37
C GLU A 71 -12.67 8.67 14.90
N ARG A 72 -13.82 8.07 14.60
CA ARG A 72 -14.39 8.04 13.24
C ARG A 72 -14.95 9.40 12.87
N LEU A 73 -14.52 9.95 11.75
CA LEU A 73 -14.89 11.29 11.28
C LEU A 73 -15.83 11.28 10.06
N GLY A 74 -15.97 10.13 9.40
CA GLY A 74 -16.89 9.96 8.27
C GLY A 74 -16.25 9.25 7.08
N ILE A 75 -16.67 9.64 5.87
CA ILE A 75 -16.26 9.03 4.59
C ILE A 75 -15.48 10.06 3.77
N ALA A 76 -14.28 9.72 3.31
CA ALA A 76 -13.50 10.52 2.38
C ALA A 76 -13.94 10.30 0.94
N LEU A 77 -14.08 9.03 0.53
CA LEU A 77 -14.51 8.63 -0.80
C LEU A 77 -15.45 7.43 -0.72
N GLN A 78 -16.45 7.43 -1.57
CA GLN A 78 -17.31 6.27 -1.83
C GLN A 78 -17.50 6.12 -3.34
N PRO A 79 -17.88 4.93 -3.85
CA PRO A 79 -18.07 4.73 -5.28
C PRO A 79 -19.11 5.71 -5.86
N GLU A 80 -18.68 6.58 -6.76
CA GLU A 80 -19.50 7.60 -7.43
C GLU A 80 -19.15 7.73 -8.92
N ALA A 81 -17.89 7.48 -9.28
CA ALA A 81 -17.46 7.52 -10.67
C ALA A 81 -17.72 6.18 -11.38
N ASP A 82 -17.96 6.21 -12.69
CA ASP A 82 -18.25 5.01 -13.49
C ASP A 82 -17.17 3.93 -13.37
N TYR A 83 -15.90 4.31 -13.20
CA TYR A 83 -14.78 3.39 -13.04
C TYR A 83 -14.66 2.78 -11.63
N GLU A 84 -15.43 3.26 -10.66
CA GLU A 84 -15.55 2.71 -9.30
C GLU A 84 -16.77 1.79 -9.16
N LEU A 85 -17.73 1.88 -10.10
CA LEU A 85 -19.03 1.21 -10.05
C LEU A 85 -19.05 -0.08 -10.89
N ARG A 86 -19.82 -1.06 -10.41
CA ARG A 86 -20.09 -2.33 -11.11
C ARG A 86 -21.52 -2.78 -10.84
N PRO A 87 -22.09 -3.68 -11.67
CA PRO A 87 -23.43 -4.20 -11.40
C PRO A 87 -23.55 -4.76 -9.97
N GLY A 88 -24.45 -4.18 -9.17
CA GLY A 88 -24.67 -4.60 -7.79
C GLY A 88 -23.61 -4.17 -6.76
N GLY A 89 -22.66 -3.29 -7.11
CA GLY A 89 -21.67 -2.80 -6.16
C GLY A 89 -20.74 -1.71 -6.66
N GLY A 90 -19.66 -1.49 -5.94
CA GLY A 90 -18.59 -0.57 -6.29
C GLY A 90 -17.46 -0.64 -5.26
N GLY A 91 -16.30 -0.07 -5.60
CA GLY A 91 -15.18 -0.08 -4.66
C GLY A 91 -14.23 1.09 -4.85
N CYS A 92 -14.02 1.83 -3.76
CA CYS A 92 -12.82 2.61 -3.51
C CYS A 92 -12.03 1.85 -2.43
N GLU A 93 -10.92 1.23 -2.80
CA GLU A 93 -10.25 0.20 -2.00
C GLU A 93 -8.77 0.53 -1.71
N ASP A 94 -8.29 0.02 -0.58
CA ASP A 94 -6.89 -0.03 -0.14
C ASP A 94 -6.10 1.27 -0.42
N PRO A 95 -6.52 2.43 0.13
CA PRO A 95 -5.89 3.71 -0.17
C PRO A 95 -4.47 3.80 0.37
N ARG A 96 -3.61 4.54 -0.34
CA ARG A 96 -2.33 5.06 0.15
C ARG A 96 -2.32 6.56 -0.06
N ILE A 97 -1.91 7.31 0.97
CA ILE A 97 -1.87 8.77 0.92
C ILE A 97 -0.48 9.26 1.21
N THR A 98 0.01 10.16 0.37
CA THR A 98 1.28 10.85 0.53
C THR A 98 1.06 12.34 0.38
N PHE A 99 1.64 13.17 1.24
CA PHE A 99 1.78 14.59 0.94
C PHE A 99 2.90 14.77 -0.08
N VAL A 100 2.55 15.23 -1.29
CA VAL A 100 3.50 15.45 -2.38
C VAL A 100 3.90 16.91 -2.36
N GLU A 101 5.11 17.20 -1.83
CA GLU A 101 5.56 18.58 -1.58
C GLU A 101 5.55 19.46 -2.84
N PRO A 102 6.06 19.01 -4.01
CA PRO A 102 6.05 19.81 -5.24
C PRO A 102 4.65 20.20 -5.72
N LEU A 103 3.65 19.38 -5.41
CA LEU A 103 2.24 19.65 -5.67
C LEU A 103 1.59 20.52 -4.59
N ASN A 104 2.13 20.53 -3.37
CA ASN A 104 1.47 21.06 -2.18
C ASN A 104 0.05 20.47 -1.97
N HIS A 105 -0.09 19.15 -2.22
CA HIS A 105 -1.32 18.41 -2.05
C HIS A 105 -1.06 17.05 -1.42
N TYR A 106 -2.03 16.56 -0.66
CA TYR A 106 -2.18 15.16 -0.37
C TYR A 106 -2.66 14.45 -1.63
N VAL A 107 -1.97 13.38 -2.00
CA VAL A 107 -2.33 12.52 -3.14
C VAL A 107 -2.71 11.17 -2.58
N MET A 108 -3.94 10.75 -2.87
CA MET A 108 -4.46 9.43 -2.55
C MET A 108 -4.44 8.58 -3.81
N ASN A 109 -3.69 7.50 -3.78
CA ASN A 109 -3.88 6.42 -4.74
C ASN A 109 -4.80 5.38 -4.10
N TYR A 110 -5.76 4.87 -4.86
CA TYR A 110 -6.67 3.84 -4.40
C TYR A 110 -7.01 2.90 -5.55
N VAL A 111 -7.46 1.71 -5.21
CA VAL A 111 -8.00 0.76 -6.18
C VAL A 111 -9.46 1.13 -6.43
N ALA A 112 -9.77 1.56 -7.65
CA ALA A 112 -11.13 1.66 -8.13
C ALA A 112 -11.56 0.29 -8.67
N PHE A 113 -12.52 -0.35 -8.00
CA PHE A 113 -12.99 -1.69 -8.37
C PHE A 113 -14.36 -1.63 -9.07
N GLY A 114 -14.31 -1.22 -10.34
CA GLY A 114 -15.48 -1.11 -11.22
C GLY A 114 -15.68 -2.31 -12.14
N ALA A 115 -16.50 -2.12 -13.18
CA ALA A 115 -16.91 -3.19 -14.10
C ALA A 115 -15.77 -3.84 -14.91
N ASN A 116 -14.63 -3.15 -15.06
CA ASN A 116 -13.47 -3.62 -15.83
C ASN A 116 -12.34 -4.18 -14.94
N GLY A 117 -12.66 -4.55 -13.70
CA GLY A 117 -11.65 -5.01 -12.75
C GLY A 117 -11.00 -3.88 -11.94
N PRO A 118 -10.11 -4.23 -10.99
CA PRO A 118 -9.38 -3.26 -10.18
C PRO A 118 -8.40 -2.44 -11.02
N ARG A 119 -8.51 -1.12 -10.95
CA ARG A 119 -7.56 -0.18 -11.58
C ARG A 119 -7.10 0.85 -10.56
N ILE A 120 -5.93 1.44 -10.77
CA ILE A 120 -5.45 2.52 -9.93
C ILE A 120 -6.17 3.81 -10.32
N ALA A 121 -6.74 4.47 -9.32
CA ALA A 121 -7.29 5.80 -9.41
C ALA A 121 -6.57 6.75 -8.45
N ILE A 122 -6.58 8.03 -8.80
CA ILE A 122 -5.94 9.09 -8.03
C ILE A 122 -6.99 10.12 -7.60
N ALA A 123 -6.92 10.52 -6.35
CA ALA A 123 -7.60 11.68 -5.81
C ALA A 123 -6.59 12.61 -5.13
N ARG A 124 -6.92 13.89 -5.00
CA ARG A 124 -6.08 14.87 -4.31
C ARG A 124 -6.86 15.73 -3.34
N SER A 125 -6.19 16.21 -2.31
CA SER A 125 -6.76 17.10 -1.29
C SER A 125 -5.72 18.11 -0.82
N LYS A 126 -6.18 19.28 -0.35
CA LYS A 126 -5.33 20.28 0.33
C LYS A 126 -5.38 20.18 1.86
N ASP A 127 -6.40 19.50 2.38
CA ASP A 127 -6.83 19.57 3.78
C ASP A 127 -7.21 18.21 4.38
N LEU A 128 -7.10 17.11 3.62
CA LEU A 128 -7.49 15.74 3.98
C LEU A 128 -9.00 15.50 4.14
N LEU A 129 -9.82 16.54 4.04
CA LEU A 129 -11.28 16.46 4.21
C LEU A 129 -12.00 16.51 2.87
N ASN A 130 -11.57 17.41 1.98
CA ASN A 130 -12.19 17.61 0.67
C ASN A 130 -11.32 16.97 -0.40
N TRP A 131 -11.88 15.99 -1.13
CA TRP A 131 -11.18 15.20 -2.13
C TRP A 131 -11.68 15.49 -3.55
N GLU A 132 -10.76 15.81 -4.45
CA GLU A 132 -10.99 15.91 -5.88
C GLU A 132 -10.52 14.62 -6.56
N ARG A 133 -11.42 13.91 -7.24
CA ARG A 133 -11.04 12.76 -8.08
C ARG A 133 -10.30 13.27 -9.32
N VAL A 134 -9.04 12.88 -9.46
CA VAL A 134 -8.25 13.14 -10.67
C VAL A 134 -8.63 12.15 -11.78
N GLY A 135 -8.97 10.90 -11.41
CA GLY A 135 -9.40 9.85 -12.32
C GLY A 135 -8.47 8.64 -12.31
N LEU A 136 -8.68 7.72 -13.26
CA LEU A 136 -7.81 6.56 -13.46
C LEU A 136 -6.39 6.98 -13.84
N ALA A 137 -5.40 6.36 -13.21
CA ALA A 137 -4.03 6.39 -13.65
C ALA A 137 -3.91 5.67 -14.99
N LYS A 138 -3.21 6.30 -15.93
CA LYS A 138 -2.98 5.79 -17.28
C LYS A 138 -1.51 5.45 -17.45
N PHE A 139 -1.21 4.31 -18.06
CA PHE A 139 0.15 3.81 -18.21
C PHE A 139 0.44 3.50 -19.68
N SER A 140 1.40 4.19 -20.27
CA SER A 140 1.82 3.88 -21.64
C SER A 140 2.46 2.49 -21.71
N PRO A 141 2.38 1.78 -22.85
CA PRO A 141 3.12 0.53 -22.99
C PRO A 141 4.63 0.78 -23.03
N ILE A 142 5.40 -0.21 -22.60
CA ILE A 142 6.86 -0.28 -22.79
C ILE A 142 7.19 -1.58 -23.52
N GLU A 143 7.84 -1.48 -24.68
CA GLU A 143 8.09 -2.62 -25.58
C GLU A 143 6.79 -3.40 -25.85
N ASP A 144 6.74 -4.68 -25.48
CA ASP A 144 5.56 -5.56 -25.66
C ASP A 144 4.63 -5.58 -24.42
N ILE A 145 4.99 -4.88 -23.35
CA ILE A 145 4.22 -4.87 -22.09
C ILE A 145 3.13 -3.80 -22.16
N LYS A 146 1.88 -4.24 -22.07
CA LYS A 146 0.70 -3.37 -22.02
C LYS A 146 0.12 -3.35 -20.62
N PHE A 147 0.17 -2.19 -19.97
CA PHE A 147 -0.42 -1.99 -18.64
C PHE A 147 -1.91 -1.60 -18.72
N GLU A 148 -2.34 -0.93 -19.79
CA GLU A 148 -3.75 -0.58 -19.96
C GLU A 148 -4.63 -1.80 -20.16
N GLY A 149 -5.76 -1.81 -19.45
CA GLY A 149 -6.71 -2.93 -19.48
C GLY A 149 -6.26 -4.14 -18.68
N VAL A 150 -5.14 -4.04 -17.95
CA VAL A 150 -4.70 -5.03 -16.97
C VAL A 150 -5.13 -4.56 -15.59
N ASP A 151 -5.55 -5.51 -14.76
CA ASP A 151 -5.81 -5.28 -13.35
C ASP A 151 -4.58 -4.67 -12.69
N ASP A 152 -4.74 -3.67 -11.83
CA ASP A 152 -3.60 -2.99 -11.22
C ASP A 152 -3.92 -2.53 -9.80
N LYS A 153 -2.97 -2.76 -8.89
CA LYS A 153 -3.14 -2.60 -7.45
C LYS A 153 -1.86 -2.11 -6.78
N ASP A 154 -1.91 -1.98 -5.46
CA ASP A 154 -0.75 -1.84 -4.59
C ASP A 154 0.11 -0.62 -4.97
N SER A 155 -0.54 0.55 -5.02
CA SER A 155 0.07 1.75 -5.60
C SER A 155 0.41 2.83 -4.58
N CYS A 156 1.60 3.42 -4.72
CA CYS A 156 2.20 4.31 -3.72
C CYS A 156 3.00 5.45 -4.38
N THR A 157 2.63 6.70 -4.15
CA THR A 157 3.32 7.88 -4.73
C THR A 157 4.46 8.33 -3.83
N PHE A 158 5.59 8.72 -4.42
CA PHE A 158 6.70 9.34 -3.68
C PHE A 158 6.34 10.76 -3.22
N PRO A 159 6.79 11.20 -2.03
CA PRO A 159 6.49 12.55 -1.52
C PRO A 159 7.24 13.67 -2.25
N LEU A 160 8.30 13.32 -2.99
CA LEU A 160 9.16 14.24 -3.73
C LEU A 160 9.18 13.88 -5.23
N LEU A 161 9.66 14.81 -6.06
CA LEU A 161 10.03 14.45 -7.43
C LEU A 161 11.22 13.51 -7.40
N ILE A 162 11.20 12.53 -8.31
CA ILE A 162 12.21 11.50 -8.44
C ILE A 162 12.84 11.61 -9.83
N LYS A 163 14.16 11.45 -9.89
CA LYS A 163 14.88 11.40 -11.16
C LYS A 163 14.54 10.13 -11.91
N ASN A 164 14.03 10.27 -13.13
CA ASN A 164 13.90 9.14 -14.05
C ASN A 164 15.27 8.77 -14.67
N LEU A 165 15.32 7.73 -15.50
CA LEU A 165 16.56 7.28 -16.18
C LEU A 165 17.25 8.34 -17.04
N ASN A 166 16.51 9.35 -17.50
CA ASN A 166 17.06 10.45 -18.28
C ASN A 166 17.52 11.63 -17.39
N GLY A 167 17.45 11.48 -16.06
CA GLY A 167 17.85 12.48 -15.08
C GLY A 167 16.84 13.60 -14.85
N HIS A 168 15.63 13.50 -15.40
CA HIS A 168 14.57 14.49 -15.21
C HIS A 168 13.78 14.24 -13.93
N ASP A 169 13.50 15.30 -13.17
CA ASP A 169 12.67 15.24 -11.97
C ASP A 169 11.19 15.11 -12.35
N GLU A 170 10.57 13.98 -11.99
CA GLU A 170 9.19 13.64 -12.32
C GLU A 170 8.44 13.12 -11.09
N MET A 171 7.11 13.13 -11.14
CA MET A 171 6.34 12.40 -10.13
C MET A 171 6.51 10.90 -10.38
N ALA A 172 6.76 10.14 -9.31
CA ALA A 172 6.91 8.70 -9.40
C ALA A 172 5.87 7.96 -8.55
N LEU A 173 5.42 6.83 -9.09
CA LEU A 173 4.44 5.92 -8.50
C LEU A 173 5.00 4.50 -8.53
N LEU A 174 4.91 3.79 -7.42
CA LEU A 174 5.01 2.34 -7.39
C LEU A 174 3.64 1.73 -7.66
N HIS A 175 3.58 0.60 -8.38
CA HIS A 175 2.35 -0.15 -8.60
C HIS A 175 2.62 -1.62 -8.95
N ARG A 176 1.57 -2.46 -8.92
CA ARG A 176 1.64 -3.90 -9.19
C ARG A 176 0.53 -4.31 -10.16
N PRO A 177 0.82 -4.29 -11.48
CA PRO A 177 -0.05 -4.88 -12.49
C PRO A 177 -0.26 -6.38 -12.27
N ILE A 178 -1.47 -6.87 -12.52
CA ILE A 178 -1.89 -8.25 -12.35
C ILE A 178 -2.24 -8.84 -13.70
N PHE A 179 -1.19 -9.28 -14.41
CA PHE A 179 -1.36 -9.92 -15.70
C PHE A 179 -2.04 -11.28 -15.55
N PRO A 180 -2.82 -11.73 -16.56
CA PRO A 180 -3.45 -13.05 -16.55
C PRO A 180 -2.44 -14.16 -16.28
N GLY A 181 -2.77 -15.09 -15.38
CA GLY A 181 -1.89 -16.19 -15.00
C GLY A 181 -0.82 -15.84 -13.95
N THR A 182 -0.85 -14.64 -13.37
CA THR A 182 0.13 -14.16 -12.37
C THR A 182 -0.47 -13.90 -10.98
N SER A 183 -1.76 -14.20 -10.78
CA SER A 183 -2.32 -14.18 -9.43
C SER A 183 -1.76 -15.34 -8.59
N PRO A 184 -1.66 -15.18 -7.25
CA PRO A 184 -1.24 -16.27 -6.36
C PRO A 184 -2.04 -17.57 -6.57
N GLU A 185 -3.35 -17.46 -6.82
CA GLU A 185 -4.25 -18.58 -7.07
C GLU A 185 -3.91 -19.31 -8.37
N GLU A 186 -3.69 -18.56 -9.46
CA GLU A 186 -3.32 -19.13 -10.76
C GLU A 186 -1.91 -19.74 -10.72
N ILE A 187 -0.95 -19.09 -10.07
CA ILE A 187 0.41 -19.62 -9.92
C ILE A 187 0.39 -20.92 -9.11
N ARG A 188 -0.36 -20.97 -8.01
CA ARG A 188 -0.53 -22.18 -7.20
C ARG A 188 -1.12 -23.34 -8.00
N ALA A 189 -2.00 -23.05 -8.96
CA ALA A 189 -2.60 -24.08 -9.82
C ALA A 189 -1.60 -24.74 -10.81
N LYS A 190 -0.38 -24.19 -10.98
CA LYS A 190 0.63 -24.70 -11.94
C LYS A 190 1.55 -25.82 -11.41
N ASP A 191 1.20 -26.44 -10.28
CA ASP A 191 1.85 -27.63 -9.68
C ASP A 191 3.40 -27.58 -9.65
N GLY A 192 3.97 -26.44 -9.22
CA GLY A 192 5.41 -26.28 -9.00
C GLY A 192 6.27 -26.09 -10.26
N SER A 193 5.70 -26.11 -11.46
CA SER A 193 6.42 -25.83 -12.73
C SER A 193 6.63 -24.33 -13.03
N HIS A 194 6.18 -23.46 -12.12
CA HIS A 194 6.17 -22.02 -12.32
C HIS A 194 7.59 -21.42 -12.27
N THR A 195 7.92 -20.63 -13.28
CA THR A 195 9.09 -19.75 -13.29
C THR A 195 8.61 -18.32 -13.26
N VAL A 196 9.16 -17.49 -12.36
CA VAL A 196 8.75 -16.09 -12.19
C VAL A 196 8.98 -15.33 -13.49
N ASP A 197 7.91 -14.77 -14.05
CA ASP A 197 7.98 -13.81 -15.14
C ASP A 197 8.39 -12.44 -14.57
N LEU A 198 9.64 -12.07 -14.81
CA LEU A 198 10.20 -10.83 -14.33
C LEU A 198 9.43 -9.59 -14.80
N HIS A 199 8.76 -9.63 -15.95
CA HIS A 199 8.00 -8.50 -16.46
C HIS A 199 6.59 -8.46 -15.87
N CYS A 200 5.95 -9.63 -15.74
CA CYS A 200 4.54 -9.73 -15.37
C CYS A 200 4.27 -9.89 -13.86
N GLU A 201 5.27 -10.28 -13.06
CA GLU A 201 5.08 -10.58 -11.63
C GLU A 201 5.74 -9.56 -10.69
N SER A 202 6.08 -8.38 -11.21
CA SER A 202 6.91 -7.39 -10.52
C SER A 202 6.15 -6.18 -9.97
N ILE A 203 6.78 -5.52 -8.98
CA ILE A 203 6.51 -4.12 -8.64
C ILE A 203 7.20 -3.26 -9.70
N TRP A 204 6.43 -2.33 -10.26
CA TRP A 204 6.87 -1.36 -11.25
C TRP A 204 6.96 0.04 -10.65
N LEU A 205 7.95 0.79 -11.12
CA LEU A 205 8.12 2.21 -10.92
C LEU A 205 7.69 2.92 -12.19
N SER A 206 6.76 3.85 -12.07
CA SER A 206 6.16 4.57 -13.19
C SER A 206 6.27 6.07 -12.98
N TYR A 207 6.68 6.80 -14.02
CA TYR A 207 6.92 8.24 -13.95
C TYR A 207 5.90 9.05 -14.75
N CYS A 208 5.42 10.13 -14.15
CA CYS A 208 4.52 11.10 -14.74
C CYS A 208 5.22 12.45 -14.79
N ARG A 209 5.31 13.01 -16.00
CA ARG A 209 5.94 14.32 -16.24
C ARG A 209 5.29 15.39 -15.37
N PHE A 210 6.11 16.09 -14.63
CA PHE A 210 5.70 17.20 -13.78
C PHE A 210 6.04 18.54 -14.46
N ASP A 211 5.06 19.43 -14.54
CA ASP A 211 5.31 20.81 -14.97
C ASP A 211 5.55 21.67 -13.74
N THR A 212 6.82 22.03 -13.53
CA THR A 212 7.27 22.87 -12.41
C THR A 212 6.77 24.31 -12.50
N ALA A 213 6.42 24.81 -13.69
CA ALA A 213 5.88 26.16 -13.84
C ALA A 213 4.44 26.25 -13.36
N THR A 214 3.65 25.19 -13.55
CA THR A 214 2.25 25.12 -13.12
C THR A 214 2.03 24.37 -11.82
N HIS A 215 3.07 23.70 -11.30
CA HIS A 215 3.00 22.77 -10.17
C HIS A 215 1.92 21.70 -10.37
N LEU A 216 1.80 21.17 -11.59
CA LEU A 216 0.81 20.17 -11.96
C LEU A 216 1.43 19.06 -12.83
N PRO A 217 0.86 17.85 -12.82
CA PRO A 217 1.22 16.83 -13.79
C PRO A 217 0.86 17.30 -15.21
N ALA A 218 1.80 17.19 -16.15
CA ALA A 218 1.67 17.78 -17.48
C ALA A 218 0.46 17.25 -18.29
N LYS A 219 -0.05 16.04 -17.97
CA LYS A 219 -1.20 15.42 -18.63
C LYS A 219 -2.03 14.56 -17.68
N GLY A 220 -2.57 15.15 -16.61
CA GLY A 220 -3.33 14.41 -15.60
C GLY A 220 -2.52 13.23 -15.02
N ALA A 221 -3.18 12.14 -14.63
CA ALA A 221 -2.53 10.95 -14.08
C ALA A 221 -1.92 10.02 -15.17
N SER A 222 -1.19 10.57 -16.15
CA SER A 222 -0.59 9.78 -17.24
C SER A 222 0.89 9.49 -17.00
N PHE A 223 1.22 8.23 -16.79
CA PHE A 223 2.57 7.71 -16.59
C PHE A 223 3.13 7.18 -17.92
N THR A 224 4.32 7.64 -18.30
CA THR A 224 4.86 7.42 -19.65
C THR A 224 6.26 6.82 -19.69
N SER A 225 6.86 6.58 -18.54
CA SER A 225 8.16 5.91 -18.40
C SER A 225 8.05 4.92 -17.26
N HIS A 226 8.62 3.73 -17.44
CA HIS A 226 8.40 2.59 -16.57
C HIS A 226 9.70 1.85 -16.35
N GLU A 227 9.92 1.42 -15.12
CA GLU A 227 11.04 0.58 -14.73
C GLU A 227 10.58 -0.51 -13.78
N ARG A 228 11.11 -1.71 -13.98
CA ARG A 228 10.88 -2.80 -13.05
C ARG A 228 11.72 -2.57 -11.79
N LEU A 229 11.06 -2.45 -10.63
CA LEU A 229 11.75 -2.30 -9.37
C LEU A 229 12.16 -3.66 -8.78
N ALA A 230 11.19 -4.55 -8.59
CA ALA A 230 11.41 -5.80 -7.87
C ALA A 230 10.49 -6.91 -8.38
N ALA A 231 11.03 -8.13 -8.46
CA ALA A 231 10.28 -9.37 -8.64
C ALA A 231 10.35 -10.21 -7.34
N PRO A 232 9.48 -11.22 -7.15
CA PRO A 232 9.65 -12.26 -6.13
C PRO A 232 11.07 -12.84 -6.09
N LYS A 233 11.67 -12.96 -4.90
CA LYS A 233 13.03 -13.48 -4.73
C LYS A 233 13.18 -14.44 -3.54
N ALA A 234 12.63 -14.09 -2.38
CA ALA A 234 12.69 -14.91 -1.16
C ALA A 234 11.50 -15.88 -1.04
N TYR A 235 11.62 -16.88 -0.16
CA TYR A 235 10.63 -17.97 -0.05
C TYR A 235 9.24 -17.48 0.40
N TRP A 236 9.20 -16.46 1.27
CA TRP A 236 7.97 -15.91 1.87
C TRP A 236 7.21 -14.96 0.93
N GLU A 237 7.82 -14.61 -0.20
CA GLU A 237 7.28 -13.68 -1.18
C GLU A 237 7.19 -14.30 -2.58
N LYS A 238 7.31 -15.64 -2.66
CA LYS A 238 7.51 -16.40 -3.89
C LYS A 238 6.35 -16.32 -4.90
N LEU A 239 5.12 -16.07 -4.44
CA LEU A 239 3.93 -16.08 -5.31
C LEU A 239 3.59 -14.69 -5.85
N LYS A 240 3.78 -13.65 -5.03
CA LYS A 240 3.48 -12.27 -5.38
C LYS A 240 4.18 -11.34 -4.40
N ILE A 241 4.56 -10.18 -4.89
CA ILE A 241 4.87 -9.00 -4.07
C ILE A 241 4.02 -7.81 -4.52
N GLY A 242 3.91 -6.79 -3.67
CA GLY A 242 3.28 -5.51 -3.99
C GLY A 242 3.67 -4.42 -2.99
N CYS A 243 3.52 -3.15 -3.38
CA CYS A 243 3.77 -2.04 -2.45
C CYS A 243 2.82 -2.12 -1.24
N GLY A 244 3.35 -1.91 -0.05
CA GLY A 244 2.57 -1.76 1.17
C GLY A 244 2.34 -0.28 1.46
N THR A 245 3.31 0.30 2.18
CA THR A 245 3.27 1.69 2.64
C THR A 245 3.85 2.64 1.60
N PRO A 246 3.46 3.94 1.61
CA PRO A 246 4.19 4.98 0.90
C PRO A 246 5.70 4.95 1.19
N PRO A 247 6.56 5.27 0.19
CA PRO A 247 8.00 5.42 0.43
C PRO A 247 8.28 6.57 1.40
N VAL A 248 9.09 6.32 2.42
CA VAL A 248 9.52 7.34 3.39
C VAL A 248 11.03 7.54 3.28
N LEU A 249 11.46 8.79 3.13
CA LEU A 249 12.88 9.12 3.11
C LEU A 249 13.44 9.08 4.54
N THR A 250 14.46 8.24 4.72
CA THR A 250 15.21 8.05 5.96
C THR A 250 16.69 8.32 5.73
N ASP A 251 17.51 8.27 6.78
CA ASP A 251 18.96 8.34 6.61
C ASP A 251 19.54 7.16 5.83
N LEU A 252 18.86 6.02 5.84
CA LEU A 252 19.25 4.79 5.15
C LEU A 252 18.90 4.81 3.65
N GLY A 253 17.95 5.66 3.23
CA GLY A 253 17.37 5.66 1.89
C GLY A 253 15.84 5.80 1.91
N TRP A 254 15.21 5.53 0.77
CA TRP A 254 13.75 5.45 0.67
C TRP A 254 13.29 4.09 1.21
N MET A 255 12.72 4.09 2.41
CA MET A 255 12.19 2.89 3.05
C MET A 255 10.75 2.63 2.61
N ILE A 256 10.45 1.39 2.26
CA ILE A 256 9.11 0.92 1.90
C ILE A 256 8.87 -0.38 2.64
N LEU A 257 7.74 -0.49 3.34
CA LEU A 257 7.20 -1.79 3.73
C LEU A 257 6.40 -2.32 2.55
N TYR A 258 6.68 -3.55 2.17
CA TYR A 258 6.03 -4.21 1.05
C TYR A 258 5.50 -5.56 1.50
N HIS A 259 4.45 -6.05 0.86
CA HIS A 259 3.92 -7.37 1.16
C HIS A 259 4.49 -8.41 0.20
N GLY A 260 4.56 -9.64 0.69
CA GLY A 260 4.92 -10.84 -0.05
C GLY A 260 3.92 -11.95 0.26
N VAL A 261 3.63 -12.76 -0.75
CA VAL A 261 2.69 -13.87 -0.66
C VAL A 261 3.44 -15.18 -0.82
N SER A 262 3.20 -16.10 0.10
CA SER A 262 3.66 -17.48 0.01
C SER A 262 2.53 -18.46 0.36
N GLU A 263 2.88 -19.74 0.38
CA GLU A 263 2.00 -20.79 0.84
C GLU A 263 2.47 -21.28 2.20
N VAL A 264 1.53 -21.50 3.12
CA VAL A 264 1.80 -22.14 4.40
C VAL A 264 0.96 -23.41 4.52
N PRO A 265 1.48 -24.48 5.14
CA PRO A 265 0.71 -25.70 5.38
C PRO A 265 -0.49 -25.42 6.29
N LEU A 266 -1.64 -26.01 5.96
CA LEU A 266 -2.77 -26.06 6.90
C LEU A 266 -2.50 -27.15 7.96
N PRO A 267 -2.77 -26.88 9.25
CA PRO A 267 -2.63 -27.88 10.29
C PRO A 267 -3.45 -29.14 9.96
N ASN A 268 -2.82 -30.32 10.04
CA ASN A 268 -3.44 -31.63 9.80
C ASN A 268 -4.07 -31.78 8.40
N SER A 269 -3.53 -31.10 7.38
CA SER A 269 -3.98 -31.23 6.00
C SER A 269 -2.78 -31.31 5.05
N GLU A 270 -2.95 -31.99 3.92
CA GLU A 270 -2.02 -31.89 2.78
C GLU A 270 -2.24 -30.61 1.97
N LYS A 271 -3.25 -29.81 2.33
CA LYS A 271 -3.55 -28.54 1.65
C LYS A 271 -2.68 -27.40 2.20
N THR A 272 -2.38 -26.46 1.32
CA THR A 272 -1.77 -25.18 1.67
C THR A 272 -2.80 -24.07 1.61
N GLN A 273 -2.53 -22.98 2.31
CA GLN A 273 -3.24 -21.71 2.17
C GLN A 273 -2.26 -20.58 1.88
N LEU A 274 -2.79 -19.48 1.31
CA LEU A 274 -1.98 -18.28 1.08
C LEU A 274 -1.65 -17.64 2.43
N CYS A 275 -0.46 -17.07 2.52
CA CYS A 275 -0.02 -16.29 3.66
C CYS A 275 0.56 -14.98 3.14
N TYR A 276 0.02 -13.87 3.63
CA TYR A 276 0.51 -12.52 3.32
C TYR A 276 1.36 -12.06 4.49
N SER A 277 2.64 -11.84 4.21
CA SER A 277 3.63 -11.32 5.15
C SER A 277 4.20 -10.00 4.64
N ALA A 278 4.94 -9.28 5.49
CA ALA A 278 5.57 -8.03 5.13
C ALA A 278 7.09 -8.05 5.34
N GLY A 279 7.78 -7.36 4.44
CA GLY A 279 9.21 -7.11 4.47
C GLY A 279 9.53 -5.62 4.32
N ILE A 280 10.82 -5.31 4.34
CA ILE A 280 11.32 -3.95 4.08
C ILE A 280 12.21 -3.95 2.84
N MET A 281 12.00 -2.95 1.97
CA MET A 281 12.99 -2.52 0.99
C MET A 281 13.50 -1.13 1.35
N VAL A 282 14.80 -0.90 1.18
CA VAL A 282 15.40 0.43 1.24
C VAL A 282 16.05 0.70 -0.11
N LEU A 283 15.57 1.74 -0.80
CA LEU A 283 16.07 2.19 -2.10
C LEU A 283 17.06 3.34 -1.92
N SER A 284 17.98 3.51 -2.87
CA SER A 284 18.92 4.63 -2.85
C SER A 284 18.20 5.97 -2.93
N LYS A 285 18.72 6.98 -2.20
CA LYS A 285 18.20 8.36 -2.20
C LYS A 285 18.28 9.01 -3.59
N GLU A 286 19.38 8.73 -4.29
CA GLU A 286 19.71 9.36 -5.58
C GLU A 286 19.10 8.63 -6.78
N ASP A 287 18.91 7.32 -6.63
CA ASP A 287 18.50 6.43 -7.72
C ASP A 287 17.61 5.33 -7.16
N VAL A 288 16.30 5.59 -7.16
CA VAL A 288 15.30 4.70 -6.54
C VAL A 288 15.20 3.33 -7.23
N THR A 289 15.82 3.14 -8.39
CA THR A 289 15.89 1.85 -9.09
C THR A 289 16.83 0.88 -8.36
N LYS A 290 17.75 1.41 -7.54
CA LYS A 290 18.73 0.64 -6.78
C LYS A 290 18.21 0.29 -5.39
N ILE A 291 17.90 -0.99 -5.19
CA ILE A 291 17.59 -1.56 -3.88
C ILE A 291 18.89 -1.75 -3.08
N LEU A 292 19.07 -0.96 -2.02
CA LEU A 292 20.22 -1.03 -1.11
C LEU A 292 20.07 -2.16 -0.08
N TYR A 293 18.83 -2.43 0.32
CA TYR A 293 18.50 -3.51 1.25
C TYR A 293 17.11 -4.06 0.94
N ARG A 294 16.96 -5.37 1.08
CA ARG A 294 15.68 -6.08 1.02
C ARG A 294 15.72 -7.20 2.04
N SER A 295 14.77 -7.24 2.96
CA SER A 295 14.75 -8.22 4.04
C SER A 295 14.65 -9.65 3.48
N ALA A 296 15.57 -10.51 3.86
CA ALA A 296 15.57 -11.92 3.45
C ALA A 296 14.41 -12.71 4.10
N GLU A 297 14.07 -12.33 5.33
CA GLU A 297 12.96 -12.85 6.12
C GLU A 297 11.84 -11.79 6.21
N PRO A 298 10.58 -12.18 6.46
CA PRO A 298 9.53 -11.23 6.75
C PRO A 298 9.81 -10.54 8.10
N ILE A 299 9.62 -9.22 8.16
CA ILE A 299 9.66 -8.44 9.41
C ILE A 299 8.35 -8.56 10.19
N MET A 300 7.28 -8.97 9.51
CA MET A 300 5.97 -9.25 10.09
C MET A 300 5.31 -10.38 9.31
N LYS A 301 4.86 -11.41 10.02
CA LYS A 301 4.07 -12.52 9.50
C LYS A 301 2.86 -12.74 10.41
N PRO A 302 1.76 -13.35 9.94
CA PRO A 302 0.61 -13.66 10.77
C PRO A 302 0.97 -14.54 11.99
N GLU A 303 0.83 -14.00 13.19
CA GLU A 303 1.15 -14.66 14.46
C GLU A 303 -0.02 -14.62 15.44
N LEU A 304 -0.73 -13.50 15.49
CA LEU A 304 -1.88 -13.34 16.38
C LEU A 304 -3.13 -14.04 15.81
N PRO A 305 -4.04 -14.54 16.67
CA PRO A 305 -5.32 -15.10 16.22
C PRO A 305 -6.07 -14.16 15.26
N GLU A 306 -6.04 -12.86 15.52
CA GLU A 306 -6.72 -11.83 14.73
C GLU A 306 -6.09 -11.58 13.35
N GLU A 307 -4.85 -12.03 13.14
CA GLU A 307 -4.16 -12.02 11.83
C GLU A 307 -4.38 -13.33 11.06
N ARG A 308 -4.84 -14.38 11.75
CA ARG A 308 -5.07 -15.71 11.20
C ARG A 308 -6.54 -16.03 10.96
N VAL A 309 -7.44 -15.29 11.61
CA VAL A 309 -8.89 -15.50 11.54
C VAL A 309 -9.59 -14.20 11.16
N GLY A 310 -10.31 -14.25 10.05
CA GLY A 310 -11.06 -13.16 9.47
C GLY A 310 -11.66 -13.59 8.13
N LEU A 311 -12.01 -12.63 7.27
CA LEU A 311 -12.53 -12.93 5.93
C LEU A 311 -11.50 -13.69 5.09
N ILE A 312 -10.23 -13.31 5.19
CA ILE A 312 -9.09 -13.99 4.58
C ILE A 312 -8.10 -14.34 5.68
N ALA A 313 -7.87 -15.63 5.91
CA ALA A 313 -6.94 -16.10 6.91
C ALA A 313 -5.47 -15.77 6.56
N ASP A 314 -4.63 -15.66 7.59
CA ASP A 314 -3.18 -15.50 7.51
C ASP A 314 -2.74 -14.27 6.67
N VAL A 315 -3.22 -13.10 7.07
CA VAL A 315 -2.90 -11.82 6.44
C VAL A 315 -2.39 -10.80 7.45
N VAL A 316 -1.19 -10.26 7.16
CA VAL A 316 -0.76 -8.95 7.63
C VAL A 316 -0.42 -8.07 6.42
N PHE A 317 -1.09 -6.93 6.29
CA PHE A 317 -1.03 -6.12 5.07
C PHE A 317 -0.73 -4.64 5.39
N PRO A 318 0.56 -4.23 5.44
CA PRO A 318 0.94 -2.88 5.85
C PRO A 318 0.61 -1.86 4.75
N THR A 319 -0.07 -0.78 5.11
CA THR A 319 -0.59 0.21 4.16
C THR A 319 -0.42 1.65 4.64
N GLY A 320 -0.40 1.86 5.95
CA GLY A 320 -0.10 3.15 6.58
C GLY A 320 1.23 3.14 7.32
N ILE A 321 1.94 4.26 7.29
CA ILE A 321 3.17 4.47 8.08
C ILE A 321 3.21 5.91 8.58
N ASP A 322 3.59 6.09 9.84
CA ASP A 322 3.79 7.39 10.48
C ASP A 322 5.17 7.46 11.12
N ARG A 323 5.98 8.47 10.78
CA ARG A 323 7.28 8.71 11.44
C ARG A 323 7.04 9.53 12.71
N ARG A 324 7.62 9.09 13.82
CA ARG A 324 7.34 9.63 15.15
C ARG A 324 8.24 10.81 15.54
N ASP A 325 8.33 11.78 14.63
CA ASP A 325 9.03 13.05 14.85
C ASP A 325 8.35 13.90 15.94
N ASP A 326 7.02 13.76 16.08
CA ASP A 326 6.18 14.44 17.06
C ASP A 326 6.60 14.21 18.52
N ILE A 327 7.19 13.04 18.79
CA ILE A 327 7.73 12.66 20.10
C ILE A 327 9.26 12.60 20.11
N GLY A 328 9.92 13.19 19.12
CA GLY A 328 11.38 13.27 19.03
C GLY A 328 12.07 11.94 18.74
N MET A 329 11.37 10.98 18.11
CA MET A 329 11.89 9.66 17.78
C MET A 329 11.91 9.42 16.25
N PRO A 330 12.84 10.04 15.50
CA PRO A 330 12.84 9.99 14.03
C PRO A 330 13.14 8.60 13.44
N ASN A 331 13.74 7.70 14.22
CA ASN A 331 13.98 6.30 13.85
C ASN A 331 12.86 5.36 14.28
N ARG A 332 11.79 5.88 14.88
CA ARG A 332 10.59 5.13 15.25
C ARG A 332 9.48 5.46 14.26
N PHE A 333 8.83 4.41 13.78
CA PHE A 333 7.65 4.49 12.93
C PHE A 333 6.52 3.70 13.56
N ASP A 334 5.28 4.15 13.41
CA ASP A 334 4.11 3.31 13.65
C ASP A 334 3.54 2.88 12.29
N VAL A 335 3.37 1.58 12.11
CA VAL A 335 2.90 0.92 10.88
C VAL A 335 1.48 0.42 11.11
N TYR A 336 0.56 0.86 10.26
CA TYR A 336 -0.85 0.48 10.29
C TYR A 336 -1.11 -0.55 9.20
N TYR A 337 -1.73 -1.66 9.58
CA TYR A 337 -1.83 -2.84 8.72
C TYR A 337 -3.18 -3.56 8.85
N GLY A 338 -3.67 -4.11 7.74
CA GLY A 338 -4.82 -5.01 7.75
C GLY A 338 -4.48 -6.34 8.41
N MET A 339 -5.40 -6.86 9.23
CA MET A 339 -5.32 -8.16 9.89
C MET A 339 -6.46 -9.04 9.39
N ALA A 340 -6.11 -10.15 8.72
CA ALA A 340 -7.04 -11.16 8.22
C ALA A 340 -8.23 -10.63 7.37
N ASP A 341 -8.05 -9.53 6.65
CA ASP A 341 -9.13 -8.81 5.94
C ASP A 341 -10.40 -8.61 6.81
N ASP A 342 -10.21 -8.17 8.06
CA ASP A 342 -11.33 -7.90 8.97
C ASP A 342 -11.16 -6.60 9.76
N ARG A 343 -9.93 -6.33 10.21
CA ARG A 343 -9.62 -5.27 11.18
C ARG A 343 -8.25 -4.67 10.94
N ILE A 344 -7.91 -3.61 11.68
CA ILE A 344 -6.66 -2.88 11.53
C ILE A 344 -5.82 -3.01 12.80
N GLY A 345 -4.58 -3.47 12.63
CA GLY A 345 -3.55 -3.48 13.64
C GLY A 345 -2.59 -2.30 13.52
N VAL A 346 -1.82 -2.08 14.58
CA VAL A 346 -0.69 -1.15 14.59
C VAL A 346 0.53 -1.79 15.23
N ALA A 347 1.69 -1.56 14.64
CA ALA A 347 2.98 -2.03 15.13
C ALA A 347 4.01 -0.88 15.13
N ARG A 348 4.84 -0.83 16.16
CA ARG A 348 6.03 0.01 16.20
C ARG A 348 7.13 -0.66 15.38
N LEU A 349 7.77 0.11 14.51
CA LEU A 349 8.98 -0.26 13.79
C LEU A 349 10.10 0.69 14.20
N ASP A 350 11.14 0.16 14.84
CA ASP A 350 12.38 0.89 15.08
C ASP A 350 13.41 0.48 14.01
N ILE A 351 13.94 1.47 13.29
CA ILE A 351 14.95 1.26 12.24
C ILE A 351 16.36 1.41 12.82
N PRO A 352 17.34 0.65 12.30
CA PRO A 352 18.72 0.76 12.76
C PRO A 352 19.41 2.01 12.18
N ASP A 353 20.50 2.47 12.82
CA ASP A 353 21.30 3.60 12.30
C ASP A 353 22.03 3.27 10.99
N LYS A 354 22.20 1.97 10.68
CA LYS A 354 22.85 1.47 9.47
C LYS A 354 22.13 0.22 8.99
N LEU A 355 22.10 0.04 7.66
CA LEU A 355 21.54 -1.17 7.05
C LEU A 355 22.26 -2.42 7.58
N PRO A 356 21.52 -3.53 7.81
CA PRO A 356 22.14 -4.83 8.07
C PRO A 356 23.04 -5.24 6.89
N GLY A 357 24.15 -5.92 7.21
CA GLY A 357 25.15 -6.38 6.25
C GLY A 357 24.74 -7.60 5.45
#